data_AF-A0A948DLI9-F1
#
_entry.id   AF-A0A948DLI9-F1
#
_cell.length_a   1.000
_cell.length_b   1.000
_cell.length_c   1.000
_cell.angle_alpha   90.00
_cell.angle_beta   90.00
_cell.angle_gamma   90.00
#
_symmetry.space_group_name_H-M   'P 1'
#
loop_
_entity.id
_entity.type
_entity.pdbx_description
1 polymer ?
#
loop_
_entity_poly.entity_id
_entity_poly.type
_entity_poly.pdbx_seq_one_letter_code
_entity_poly.pdbx_strand_id
1 'polypeptide(L)'
;MGKKGIVIVCNLDTRGKEIVFVKQLIADRGHEAILLDFSMEEPPPFSGDITTEDVAARGGLPIEVVREKYRSDRDAATSNQIRGAAAIIDDLVKQGRVQGMIGIGGATSTLVATSIMKRLPFGMPKLMASPMAAHPAYIDKYVGTHDITMHHTVLDIVKMNPLLKAQIINAVGAICGMVEMTQGTHFVFDKPCVAVSSFGFAEMAVQAALGMLEEAGFTPIVCHAQGKGDKAMEEMIRAGAFHGVVDICIGGIMENLFKGNRDPGPERLMAAVETGIPMVLAPCGLDILSYGGRPDMLEKTRDRTQYVQDALRVQVRTTADELRQAADVIADRLNRSRGPWSFLIPLKGWSSLDKEGRPIFDPVADAAFVARLKEKLADPERVKEVDLHLYTPEFARFTVDEFMRLYAGAHVPLTTPSTSVEAAH
;
A
#
# COMPACT_ATOMS: atom_id res chain seq x y z
N MET A 1 27.09 21.56 4.47
CA MET A 1 25.67 21.16 4.47
C MET A 1 25.13 21.37 5.88
N GLY A 2 23.92 21.90 6.04
CA GLY A 2 23.27 22.02 7.35
C GLY A 2 23.05 20.65 8.00
N LYS A 3 22.80 20.61 9.31
CA LYS A 3 22.43 19.37 10.00
C LYS A 3 21.11 18.86 9.41
N LYS A 4 21.00 17.55 9.17
CA LYS A 4 19.74 16.93 8.75
C LYS A 4 18.77 16.91 9.93
N GLY A 5 17.53 17.35 9.74
CA GLY A 5 16.52 17.40 10.79
C GLY A 5 15.72 16.11 10.92
N ILE A 6 15.49 15.68 12.16
CA ILE A 6 14.65 14.54 12.52
C ILE A 6 13.59 15.03 13.51
N VAL A 7 12.32 14.95 13.09
CA VAL A 7 11.19 15.30 13.98
C VAL A 7 10.90 14.12 14.90
N ILE A 8 10.82 14.40 16.19
CA ILE A 8 10.37 13.47 17.22
C ILE A 8 8.94 13.85 17.57
N VAL A 9 7.97 13.04 17.12
CA VAL A 9 6.57 13.23 17.50
C VAL A 9 6.32 12.53 18.83
N CYS A 10 5.99 13.33 19.84
CA CYS A 10 5.97 12.88 21.22
C CYS A 10 4.79 13.45 22.00
N ASN A 11 4.42 12.72 23.04
CA ASN A 11 3.50 13.20 24.05
C ASN A 11 4.30 13.49 25.33
N LEU A 12 4.59 14.76 25.60
CA LEU A 12 5.45 15.17 26.71
C LEU A 12 4.74 15.15 28.08
N ASP A 13 3.42 15.34 28.12
CA ASP A 13 2.62 15.34 29.36
C ASP A 13 2.78 14.04 30.19
N THR A 14 3.07 12.94 29.51
CA THR A 14 3.18 11.60 30.10
C THR A 14 4.58 10.99 29.99
N ARG A 15 5.50 11.56 29.18
CA ARG A 15 6.77 10.87 28.77
C ARG A 15 8.01 11.76 28.66
N GLY A 16 8.14 12.75 29.55
CA GLY A 16 9.19 13.76 29.45
C GLY A 16 10.64 13.24 29.46
N LYS A 17 11.02 12.32 30.35
CA LYS A 17 12.45 11.92 30.53
C LYS A 17 12.98 11.03 29.41
N GLU A 18 12.14 10.13 28.90
CA GLU A 18 12.46 9.20 27.82
C GLU A 18 12.72 9.96 26.51
N ILE A 19 11.93 11.01 26.24
CA ILE A 19 12.03 11.79 25.01
C ILE A 19 13.26 12.71 24.99
N VAL A 20 13.66 13.26 26.15
CA VAL A 20 14.94 14.01 26.24
C VAL A 20 16.13 13.12 25.90
N PHE A 21 16.11 11.85 26.36
CA PHE A 21 17.15 10.89 26.01
C PHE A 21 17.21 10.61 24.49
N VAL A 22 16.05 10.50 23.84
CA VAL A 22 15.94 10.34 22.37
C VAL A 22 16.52 11.56 21.63
N LYS A 23 16.15 12.78 22.06
CA LYS A 23 16.67 14.03 21.50
C LYS A 23 18.19 14.07 21.58
N GLN A 24 18.76 13.70 22.73
CA GLN A 24 20.21 13.68 22.93
C GLN A 24 20.90 12.68 22.01
N LEU A 25 20.40 11.44 21.89
CA LEU A 25 20.99 10.43 21.02
C LEU A 25 21.03 10.85 19.53
N ILE A 26 19.96 11.51 19.05
CA ILE A 26 19.91 12.05 17.69
C ILE A 26 20.93 13.19 17.51
N ALA A 27 21.01 14.09 18.48
CA ALA A 27 21.96 15.21 18.47
C ALA A 27 23.42 14.75 18.53
N ASP A 28 23.73 13.74 19.35
CA ASP A 28 25.07 13.12 19.47
C ASP A 28 25.54 12.50 18.16
N ARG A 29 24.60 12.10 17.30
CA ARG A 29 24.86 11.59 15.96
C ARG A 29 24.97 12.69 14.89
N GLY A 30 24.91 13.96 15.29
CA GLY A 30 25.13 15.12 14.43
C GLY A 30 23.88 15.66 13.72
N HIS A 31 22.71 15.11 14.00
CA HIS A 31 21.44 15.53 13.40
C HIS A 31 20.76 16.64 14.23
N GLU A 32 19.86 17.42 13.62
CA GLU A 32 18.98 18.35 14.33
C GLU A 32 17.76 17.57 14.84
N ALA A 33 17.58 17.51 16.16
CA ALA A 33 16.45 16.83 16.79
C ALA A 33 15.34 17.84 17.12
N ILE A 34 14.20 17.74 16.44
CA ILE A 34 13.06 18.68 16.56
C ILE A 34 11.94 18.00 17.35
N LEU A 35 11.66 18.46 18.56
CA LEU A 35 10.56 17.97 19.39
C LEU A 35 9.25 18.62 18.94
N LEU A 36 8.35 17.80 18.38
CA LEU A 36 6.97 18.17 18.16
C LEU A 36 6.11 17.51 19.24
N ASP A 37 5.53 18.34 20.10
CA ASP A 37 4.68 17.90 21.19
C ASP A 37 3.20 17.97 20.80
N PHE A 38 2.50 16.84 20.89
CA PHE A 38 1.05 16.76 20.63
C PHE A 38 0.22 16.58 21.90
N SER A 39 0.80 16.79 23.10
CA SER A 39 0.14 16.56 24.40
C SER A 39 -1.29 17.08 24.45
N MET A 40 -2.22 16.24 24.94
CA MET A 40 -3.66 16.54 24.90
C MET A 40 -4.30 16.58 26.29
N GLU A 41 -3.63 16.08 27.33
CA GLU A 41 -4.28 15.84 28.61
C GLU A 41 -3.92 16.93 29.62
N GLU A 42 -2.61 17.07 29.87
CA GLU A 42 -2.06 18.00 30.85
C GLU A 42 -0.98 18.90 30.20
N PRO A 43 -0.64 20.03 30.84
CA PRO A 43 0.52 20.81 30.42
C PRO A 43 1.81 19.98 30.51
N PRO A 44 2.67 20.03 29.48
CA PRO A 44 3.91 19.25 29.50
C PRO A 44 4.89 19.83 30.54
N PRO A 45 5.71 18.98 31.18
CA PRO A 45 6.67 19.42 32.21
C PRO A 45 7.81 20.28 31.66
N PHE A 46 7.99 20.31 30.34
CA PHE A 46 8.88 21.22 29.62
C PHE A 46 8.34 21.43 28.20
N SER A 47 8.78 22.50 27.55
CA SER A 47 8.31 22.87 26.21
C SER A 47 9.02 22.07 25.11
N GLY A 48 8.26 21.62 24.11
CA GLY A 48 8.80 21.13 22.84
C GLY A 48 9.39 22.27 22.00
N ASP A 49 10.11 21.93 20.93
CA ASP A 49 10.57 22.95 19.96
C ASP A 49 9.39 23.48 19.13
N ILE A 50 8.36 22.63 18.95
CA ILE A 50 7.02 22.96 18.47
C ILE A 50 6.05 22.58 19.60
N THR A 51 5.32 23.56 20.11
CA THR A 51 4.52 23.40 21.33
C THR A 51 3.16 22.77 21.05
N THR A 52 2.54 22.15 22.06
CA THR A 52 1.17 21.61 21.88
C THR A 52 0.15 22.72 21.59
N GLU A 53 0.38 23.94 22.06
CA GLU A 53 -0.38 25.13 21.70
C GLU A 53 -0.31 25.42 20.20
N ASP A 54 0.89 25.40 19.62
CA ASP A 54 1.10 25.61 18.18
C ASP A 54 0.42 24.51 17.36
N VAL A 55 0.59 23.25 17.78
CA VAL A 55 -0.04 22.10 17.11
C VAL A 55 -1.55 22.19 17.18
N ALA A 56 -2.11 22.46 18.37
CA ALA A 56 -3.55 22.61 18.56
C ALA A 56 -4.11 23.73 17.67
N ALA A 57 -3.48 24.90 17.70
CA ALA A 57 -3.89 26.07 16.94
C ALA A 57 -3.82 25.82 15.43
N ARG A 58 -2.77 25.15 14.93
CA ARG A 58 -2.69 24.74 13.52
C ARG A 58 -3.78 23.73 13.16
N GLY A 59 -4.18 22.89 14.11
CA GLY A 59 -5.33 22.01 13.99
C GLY A 59 -6.65 22.76 13.90
N GLY A 60 -6.73 24.01 14.38
CA GLY A 60 -7.94 24.84 14.35
C GLY A 60 -8.70 24.90 15.68
N LEU A 61 -8.12 24.41 16.78
CA LEU A 61 -8.69 24.53 18.12
C LEU A 61 -7.66 25.12 19.10
N PRO A 62 -8.06 25.97 20.05
CA PRO A 62 -7.21 26.32 21.18
C PRO A 62 -6.85 25.08 22.02
N ILE A 63 -5.66 25.06 22.62
CA ILE A 63 -5.21 23.91 23.43
C ILE A 63 -6.20 23.55 24.55
N GLU A 64 -6.85 24.53 25.19
CA GLU A 64 -7.80 24.26 26.27
C GLU A 64 -9.05 23.52 25.78
N VAL A 65 -9.51 23.82 24.56
CA VAL A 65 -10.60 23.09 23.92
C VAL A 65 -10.17 21.67 23.57
N VAL A 66 -8.92 21.48 23.14
CA VAL A 66 -8.36 20.13 22.91
C VAL A 66 -8.31 19.33 24.22
N ARG A 67 -7.87 19.93 25.33
CA ARG A 67 -7.84 19.28 26.65
C ARG A 67 -9.23 18.94 27.17
N GLU A 68 -10.21 19.82 26.97
CA GLU A 68 -11.60 19.53 27.28
C GLU A 68 -12.10 18.33 26.45
N LYS A 69 -11.91 18.39 25.12
CA LYS A 69 -12.30 17.32 24.19
C LYS A 69 -11.59 16.02 24.47
N TYR A 70 -10.35 16.01 24.93
CA TYR A 70 -9.67 14.78 25.27
C TYR A 70 -10.45 13.93 26.30
N ARG A 71 -11.19 14.60 27.20
CA ARG A 71 -12.02 13.96 28.24
C ARG A 71 -13.45 13.66 27.79
N SER A 72 -14.01 14.42 26.84
CA SER A 72 -15.42 14.31 26.41
C SER A 72 -15.63 13.71 25.01
N ASP A 73 -14.67 13.91 24.11
CA ASP A 73 -14.70 13.60 22.68
C ASP A 73 -13.25 13.40 22.18
N ARG A 74 -12.66 12.26 22.58
CA ARG A 74 -11.24 11.96 22.38
C ARG A 74 -10.84 11.94 20.90
N ASP A 75 -11.77 11.56 20.02
CA ASP A 75 -11.54 11.51 18.58
C ASP A 75 -11.37 12.91 17.99
N ALA A 76 -12.17 13.89 18.41
CA ALA A 76 -12.01 15.27 17.97
C ALA A 76 -10.68 15.88 18.47
N ALA A 77 -10.28 15.62 19.71
CA ALA A 77 -8.99 16.06 20.24
C ALA A 77 -7.81 15.47 19.44
N THR A 78 -7.84 14.14 19.25
CA THR A 78 -6.78 13.41 18.53
C THR A 78 -6.70 13.84 17.06
N SER A 79 -7.84 14.00 16.39
CA SER A 79 -7.90 14.44 14.99
C SER A 79 -7.39 15.86 14.81
N ASN A 80 -7.66 16.75 15.78
CA ASN A 80 -7.13 18.11 15.76
C ASN A 80 -5.59 18.12 15.82
N GLN A 81 -5.03 17.36 16.76
CA GLN A 81 -3.58 17.26 16.94
C GLN A 81 -2.90 16.64 15.70
N ILE A 82 -3.46 15.56 15.12
CA ILE A 82 -2.95 14.96 13.88
C ILE A 82 -2.93 16.00 12.75
N ARG A 83 -4.04 16.72 12.55
CA ARG A 83 -4.16 17.73 11.50
C ARG A 83 -3.15 18.86 11.65
N GLY A 84 -3.01 19.38 12.87
CA GLY A 84 -2.06 20.46 13.18
C GLY A 84 -0.61 20.03 13.03
N ALA A 85 -0.25 18.89 13.59
CA ALA A 85 1.12 18.38 13.58
C ALA A 85 1.58 18.08 12.16
N ALA A 86 0.73 17.43 11.37
CA ALA A 86 1.05 17.12 9.99
C ALA A 86 1.18 18.39 9.13
N ALA A 87 0.33 19.40 9.32
CA ALA A 87 0.48 20.66 8.59
C ALA A 87 1.79 21.39 8.92
N ILE A 88 2.22 21.38 10.19
CA ILE A 88 3.51 21.96 10.59
C ILE A 88 4.67 21.17 9.98
N ILE A 89 4.62 19.84 10.05
CA ILE A 89 5.67 18.98 9.48
C ILE A 89 5.76 19.16 7.96
N ASP A 90 4.64 19.25 7.26
CA ASP A 90 4.60 19.51 5.81
C ASP A 90 5.31 20.83 5.46
N ASP A 91 5.08 21.88 6.26
CA ASP A 91 5.76 23.18 6.08
C ASP A 91 7.27 23.04 6.31
N LEU A 92 7.69 22.28 7.32
CA LEU A 92 9.11 22.04 7.61
C LEU A 92 9.81 21.19 6.54
N VAL A 93 9.10 20.22 5.96
CA VAL A 93 9.57 19.41 4.82
C VAL A 93 9.80 20.33 3.61
N LYS A 94 8.83 21.19 3.28
CA LYS A 94 8.94 22.17 2.19
C LYS A 94 10.09 23.17 2.38
N GLN A 95 10.40 23.51 3.63
CA GLN A 95 11.55 24.36 3.99
C GLN A 95 12.89 23.62 3.92
N GLY A 96 12.90 22.31 3.65
CA GLY A 96 14.11 21.49 3.66
C GLY A 96 14.72 21.28 5.06
N ARG A 97 13.95 21.54 6.13
CA ARG A 97 14.42 21.42 7.51
C ARG A 97 14.30 20.01 8.08
N VAL A 98 13.48 19.15 7.48
CA VAL A 98 13.20 17.80 7.99
C VAL A 98 13.52 16.75 6.93
N GLN A 99 14.30 15.76 7.31
CA GLN A 99 14.71 14.62 6.49
C GLN A 99 14.28 13.28 7.09
N GLY A 100 13.71 13.26 8.29
CA GLY A 100 13.12 12.05 8.86
C GLY A 100 12.18 12.34 10.02
N MET A 101 11.39 11.34 10.38
CA MET A 101 10.45 11.40 11.48
C MET A 101 10.52 10.13 12.33
N ILE A 102 10.56 10.30 13.64
CA ILE A 102 10.42 9.22 14.61
C ILE A 102 9.25 9.47 15.56
N GLY A 103 8.42 8.45 15.75
CA GLY A 103 7.40 8.39 16.79
C GLY A 103 7.77 7.33 17.82
N ILE A 104 7.52 7.60 19.09
CA ILE A 104 7.78 6.64 20.17
C ILE A 104 6.60 6.64 21.13
N GLY A 105 5.94 5.49 21.27
CA GLY A 105 4.96 5.34 22.33
C GLY A 105 3.97 4.19 22.18
N GLY A 106 2.97 4.18 23.07
CA GLY A 106 1.89 3.18 23.08
C GLY A 106 0.87 3.40 21.96
N ALA A 107 -0.33 2.84 22.11
CA ALA A 107 -1.36 2.86 21.07
C ALA A 107 -1.72 4.27 20.56
N THR A 108 -1.99 5.23 21.46
CA THR A 108 -2.34 6.61 21.06
C THR A 108 -1.21 7.30 20.31
N SER A 109 0.03 7.23 20.82
CA SER A 109 1.19 7.80 20.14
C SER A 109 1.45 7.13 18.79
N THR A 110 1.23 5.82 18.70
CA THR A 110 1.34 5.06 17.45
C THR A 110 0.32 5.57 16.43
N LEU A 111 -0.95 5.70 16.83
CA LEU A 111 -2.00 6.22 15.96
C LEU A 111 -1.67 7.63 15.45
N VAL A 112 -1.32 8.54 16.35
CA VAL A 112 -1.02 9.94 16.00
C VAL A 112 0.19 10.03 15.10
N ALA A 113 1.33 9.47 15.52
CA ALA A 113 2.58 9.56 14.77
C ALA A 113 2.46 8.88 13.40
N THR A 114 1.86 7.68 13.31
CA THR A 114 1.71 7.01 12.01
C THR A 114 0.72 7.72 11.09
N SER A 115 -0.35 8.32 11.62
CA SER A 115 -1.27 9.15 10.82
C SER A 115 -0.58 10.37 10.22
N ILE A 116 0.38 10.96 10.95
CA ILE A 116 1.20 12.06 10.45
C ILE A 116 2.24 11.54 9.43
N MET A 117 2.93 10.43 9.73
CA MET A 117 3.92 9.81 8.83
C MET A 117 3.33 9.47 7.46
N LYS A 118 2.05 9.09 7.40
CA LYS A 118 1.37 8.80 6.13
C LYS A 118 1.29 10.00 5.18
N ARG A 119 1.36 11.22 5.70
CA ARG A 119 1.36 12.44 4.87
C ARG A 119 2.75 12.81 4.33
N LEU A 120 3.80 12.16 4.85
CA LEU A 120 5.16 12.37 4.39
C LEU A 120 5.42 11.65 3.06
N PRO A 121 6.22 12.23 2.15
CA PRO A 121 6.48 11.61 0.84
C PRO A 121 7.12 10.24 0.96
N PHE A 122 6.81 9.35 0.01
CA PHE A 122 7.46 8.05 -0.13
C PHE A 122 9.00 8.20 -0.21
N GLY A 123 9.74 7.28 0.40
CA GLY A 123 11.20 7.28 0.49
C GLY A 123 11.77 8.14 1.63
N MET A 124 10.98 9.07 2.17
CA MET A 124 11.39 9.82 3.36
C MET A 124 11.48 8.89 4.57
N PRO A 125 12.58 8.89 5.35
CA PRO A 125 12.70 8.11 6.57
C PRO A 125 11.58 8.32 7.61
N LYS A 126 10.79 7.28 7.89
CA LYS A 126 9.70 7.28 8.87
C LYS A 126 9.79 6.04 9.76
N LEU A 127 9.94 6.23 11.07
CA LEU A 127 10.06 5.12 12.02
C LEU A 127 9.14 5.30 13.23
N MET A 128 8.36 4.27 13.55
CA MET A 128 7.51 4.23 14.74
C MET A 128 7.98 3.14 15.70
N ALA A 129 8.46 3.51 16.88
CA ALA A 129 8.84 2.59 17.94
C ALA A 129 7.69 2.35 18.91
N SER A 130 7.11 1.14 18.90
CA SER A 130 5.87 0.85 19.61
C SER A 130 5.75 -0.61 20.09
N PRO A 131 5.13 -0.86 21.27
CA PRO A 131 4.69 -2.20 21.63
C PRO A 131 3.52 -2.68 20.77
N MET A 132 2.87 -1.79 20.01
CA MET A 132 1.77 -2.10 19.10
C MET A 132 2.22 -2.41 17.67
N ALA A 133 3.55 -2.47 17.43
CA ALA A 133 4.13 -2.60 16.09
C ALA A 133 3.65 -3.82 15.28
N ALA A 134 3.26 -4.91 15.94
CA ALA A 134 2.77 -6.13 15.29
C ALA A 134 1.32 -6.46 15.67
N HIS A 135 0.56 -5.50 16.20
CA HIS A 135 -0.81 -5.78 16.66
C HIS A 135 -1.73 -6.09 15.47
N PRO A 136 -2.30 -7.31 15.36
CA PRO A 136 -2.95 -7.78 14.14
C PRO A 136 -4.17 -6.93 13.74
N ALA A 137 -4.90 -6.39 14.72
CA ALA A 137 -6.08 -5.54 14.44
C ALA A 137 -5.75 -4.11 14.01
N TYR A 138 -4.52 -3.64 14.22
CA TYR A 138 -4.17 -2.22 14.08
C TYR A 138 -3.04 -1.96 13.09
N ILE A 139 -2.19 -2.95 12.80
CA ILE A 139 -1.04 -2.76 11.92
C ILE A 139 -1.43 -2.20 10.55
N ASP A 140 -2.57 -2.64 10.00
CA ASP A 140 -3.11 -2.10 8.76
C ASP A 140 -3.52 -0.62 8.88
N LYS A 141 -4.11 -0.24 10.01
CA LYS A 141 -4.47 1.16 10.29
C LYS A 141 -3.24 2.03 10.55
N TYR A 142 -2.16 1.46 11.05
CA TYR A 142 -0.91 2.19 11.33
C TYR A 142 -0.05 2.37 10.10
N VAL A 143 0.23 1.33 9.32
CA VAL A 143 1.13 1.41 8.16
C VAL A 143 0.34 1.60 6.87
N GLY A 144 -0.72 0.81 6.67
CA GLY A 144 -1.50 0.81 5.43
C GLY A 144 -0.62 0.49 4.21
N THR A 145 -0.67 1.35 3.21
CA THR A 145 0.10 1.29 1.95
C THR A 145 1.39 2.12 1.98
N HIS A 146 1.79 2.65 3.14
CA HIS A 146 2.89 3.60 3.26
C HIS A 146 4.17 2.91 3.74
N ASP A 147 5.33 3.49 3.42
CA ASP A 147 6.68 3.00 3.74
C ASP A 147 7.12 3.34 5.18
N ILE A 148 6.24 3.07 6.15
CA ILE A 148 6.52 3.28 7.58
C ILE A 148 7.25 2.08 8.17
N THR A 149 8.41 2.32 8.78
CA THR A 149 9.14 1.28 9.51
C THR A 149 8.60 1.16 10.94
N MET A 150 8.09 -0.02 11.31
CA MET A 150 7.63 -0.30 12.66
C MET A 150 8.74 -0.99 13.46
N HIS A 151 9.26 -0.32 14.50
CA HIS A 151 10.20 -0.91 15.47
C HIS A 151 9.42 -1.46 16.66
N HIS A 152 9.39 -2.78 16.81
CA HIS A 152 8.67 -3.39 17.93
C HIS A 152 9.48 -3.29 19.24
N THR A 153 9.02 -2.45 20.17
CA THR A 153 9.72 -2.28 21.45
C THR A 153 9.52 -3.47 22.39
N VAL A 154 8.55 -4.35 22.11
CA VAL A 154 8.10 -5.48 22.93
C VAL A 154 7.50 -5.06 24.27
N LEU A 155 8.16 -4.14 24.98
CA LEU A 155 7.81 -3.61 26.28
C LEU A 155 7.02 -2.30 26.14
N ASP A 156 6.17 -2.06 27.12
CA ASP A 156 5.50 -0.77 27.27
C ASP A 156 6.51 0.33 27.63
N ILE A 157 6.17 1.54 27.22
CA ILE A 157 7.02 2.73 27.26
C ILE A 157 6.43 3.67 28.33
N VAL A 158 6.43 3.22 29.58
CA VAL A 158 5.92 3.96 30.75
C VAL A 158 7.05 4.45 31.64
N LYS A 159 8.10 3.65 31.79
CA LYS A 159 9.28 4.00 32.59
C LYS A 159 10.53 3.40 31.98
N MET A 160 11.56 4.23 31.83
CA MET A 160 12.87 3.77 31.38
C MET A 160 13.44 2.65 32.26
N ASN A 161 13.82 1.55 31.63
CA ASN A 161 14.58 0.43 32.21
C ASN A 161 15.65 -0.02 31.19
N PRO A 162 16.65 -0.83 31.57
CA PRO A 162 17.73 -1.22 30.66
C PRO A 162 17.28 -1.88 29.35
N LEU A 163 16.19 -2.67 29.38
CA LEU A 163 15.65 -3.32 28.18
C LEU A 163 14.98 -2.29 27.25
N LEU A 164 14.14 -1.42 27.79
CA LEU A 164 13.50 -0.35 27.03
C LEU A 164 14.55 0.63 26.47
N LYS A 165 15.59 0.95 27.26
CA LYS A 165 16.71 1.79 26.82
C LYS A 165 17.41 1.20 25.60
N ALA A 166 17.66 -0.12 25.60
CA ALA A 166 18.24 -0.80 24.45
C ALA A 166 17.35 -0.70 23.20
N GLN A 167 16.03 -0.86 23.35
CA GLN A 167 15.09 -0.72 22.23
C GLN A 167 15.02 0.70 21.68
N ILE A 168 15.03 1.71 22.56
CA ILE A 168 15.08 3.12 22.15
C ILE A 168 16.38 3.44 21.43
N ILE A 169 17.53 2.96 21.92
CA ILE A 169 18.82 3.14 21.25
C ILE A 169 18.80 2.53 19.84
N ASN A 170 18.27 1.32 19.69
CA ASN A 170 18.15 0.67 18.38
C ASN A 170 17.23 1.44 17.43
N ALA A 171 16.07 1.90 17.91
CA ALA A 171 15.13 2.70 17.12
C ALA A 171 15.76 4.04 16.66
N VAL A 172 16.49 4.72 17.55
CA VAL A 172 17.21 5.96 17.21
C VAL A 172 18.34 5.69 16.23
N GLY A 173 19.12 4.62 16.42
CA GLY A 173 20.15 4.19 15.49
C GLY A 173 19.58 3.91 14.09
N ALA A 174 18.43 3.25 14.03
CA ALA A 174 17.73 2.95 12.78
C ALA A 174 17.28 4.24 12.05
N ILE A 175 16.56 5.16 12.70
CA ILE A 175 16.12 6.40 12.03
C ILE A 175 17.29 7.26 11.60
N CYS A 176 18.35 7.38 12.41
CA CYS A 176 19.53 8.15 12.02
C CYS A 176 20.25 7.51 10.83
N GLY A 177 20.39 6.17 10.81
CA GLY A 177 20.96 5.45 9.67
C GLY A 177 20.14 5.64 8.40
N MET A 178 18.80 5.58 8.50
CA MET A 178 17.91 5.87 7.36
C MET A 178 18.10 7.30 6.85
N VAL A 179 18.20 8.29 7.74
CA VAL A 179 18.42 9.71 7.40
C VAL A 179 19.81 9.96 6.82
N GLU A 180 20.83 9.21 7.24
CA GLU A 180 22.17 9.28 6.68
C GLU A 180 22.21 8.72 5.25
N MET A 181 21.55 7.59 5.01
CA MET A 181 21.56 6.85 3.75
C MET A 181 20.51 7.29 2.73
N THR A 182 19.50 8.07 3.14
CA THR A 182 18.41 8.49 2.23
C THR A 182 18.95 9.28 1.03
N GLN A 183 18.42 8.95 -0.15
CA GLN A 183 18.65 9.68 -1.40
C GLN A 183 17.62 10.80 -1.62
N GLY A 184 16.73 11.02 -0.64
CA GLY A 184 15.62 11.96 -0.72
C GLY A 184 14.36 11.32 -1.30
N THR A 185 13.43 12.17 -1.71
CA THR A 185 12.08 11.80 -2.16
C THR A 185 11.86 12.09 -3.65
N HIS A 186 12.92 12.54 -4.34
CA HIS A 186 12.89 12.83 -5.76
C HIS A 186 13.36 11.63 -6.55
N PHE A 187 12.40 10.85 -7.06
CA PHE A 187 12.64 9.74 -7.97
C PHE A 187 12.44 10.20 -9.40
N VAL A 188 13.43 9.96 -10.26
CA VAL A 188 13.38 10.26 -11.69
C VAL A 188 13.51 8.95 -12.45
N PHE A 189 12.57 8.69 -13.34
CA PHE A 189 12.61 7.54 -14.25
C PHE A 189 12.86 8.05 -15.68
N ASP A 190 13.86 7.49 -16.33
CA ASP A 190 14.27 7.88 -17.69
C ASP A 190 13.38 7.26 -18.79
N LYS A 191 12.43 6.40 -18.40
CA LYS A 191 11.53 5.64 -19.27
C LYS A 191 10.11 5.65 -18.68
N PRO A 192 9.06 5.51 -19.51
CA PRO A 192 7.69 5.42 -19.01
C PRO A 192 7.51 4.23 -18.07
N CYS A 193 6.99 4.50 -16.86
CA CYS A 193 6.69 3.46 -15.88
C CYS A 193 5.41 2.69 -16.22
N VAL A 194 5.45 1.37 -16.09
CA VAL A 194 4.29 0.48 -16.28
C VAL A 194 4.06 -0.30 -14.99
N ALA A 195 2.88 -0.20 -14.40
CA ALA A 195 2.52 -1.03 -13.26
C ALA A 195 2.27 -2.47 -13.72
N VAL A 196 2.81 -3.44 -12.99
CA VAL A 196 2.61 -4.87 -13.29
C VAL A 196 2.15 -5.58 -12.03
N SER A 197 0.95 -6.14 -12.03
CA SER A 197 0.50 -6.97 -10.89
C SER A 197 1.15 -8.34 -10.94
N SER A 198 1.56 -8.85 -9.77
CA SER A 198 2.29 -10.11 -9.66
C SER A 198 1.73 -10.99 -8.55
N PHE A 199 1.67 -12.28 -8.81
CA PHE A 199 1.28 -13.29 -7.84
C PHE A 199 2.02 -14.59 -8.16
N GLY A 200 2.35 -15.39 -7.13
CA GLY A 200 3.15 -16.60 -7.32
C GLY A 200 2.58 -17.59 -8.35
N PHE A 201 1.25 -17.64 -8.52
CA PHE A 201 0.62 -18.49 -9.53
C PHE A 201 0.55 -17.89 -10.94
N ALA A 202 1.13 -16.70 -11.16
CA ALA A 202 1.37 -16.07 -12.46
C ALA A 202 2.86 -15.83 -12.75
N GLU A 203 3.75 -16.21 -11.83
CA GLU A 203 5.15 -15.78 -11.80
C GLU A 203 5.90 -15.97 -13.12
N MET A 204 5.71 -17.09 -13.82
CA MET A 204 6.34 -17.33 -15.13
C MET A 204 5.96 -16.27 -16.17
N ALA A 205 4.67 -15.91 -16.23
CA ALA A 205 4.17 -14.92 -17.17
C ALA A 205 4.63 -13.51 -16.81
N VAL A 206 4.60 -13.19 -15.51
CA VAL A 206 5.04 -11.90 -14.99
C VAL A 206 6.52 -11.70 -15.28
N GLN A 207 7.39 -12.62 -14.89
CA GLN A 207 8.85 -12.50 -15.08
C GLN A 207 9.21 -12.34 -16.57
N ALA A 208 8.58 -13.13 -17.44
CA ALA A 208 8.75 -12.98 -18.88
C ALA A 208 8.29 -11.60 -19.37
N ALA A 209 7.13 -11.11 -18.91
CA ALA A 209 6.62 -9.78 -19.29
C ALA A 209 7.54 -8.63 -18.83
N LEU A 210 8.19 -8.73 -17.65
CA LEU A 210 9.10 -7.69 -17.16
C LEU A 210 10.27 -7.47 -18.13
N GLY A 211 10.97 -8.54 -18.51
CA GLY A 211 12.09 -8.43 -19.45
C GLY A 211 11.65 -7.87 -20.81
N MET A 212 10.48 -8.28 -21.30
CA MET A 212 9.92 -7.80 -22.56
C MET A 212 9.54 -6.32 -22.52
N LEU A 213 8.99 -5.83 -21.40
CA LEU A 213 8.69 -4.42 -21.19
C LEU A 213 9.97 -3.57 -21.12
N GLU A 214 11.01 -4.07 -20.45
CA GLU A 214 12.32 -3.40 -20.36
C GLU A 214 12.97 -3.27 -21.74
N GLU A 215 12.97 -4.36 -22.52
CA GLU A 215 13.41 -4.41 -23.92
C GLU A 215 12.64 -3.42 -24.80
N ALA A 216 11.33 -3.28 -24.55
CA ALA A 216 10.45 -2.34 -25.26
C ALA A 216 10.61 -0.88 -24.80
N GLY A 217 11.49 -0.59 -23.83
CA GLY A 217 11.80 0.77 -23.41
C GLY A 217 10.96 1.30 -22.25
N PHE A 218 10.33 0.43 -21.46
CA PHE A 218 9.57 0.80 -20.26
C PHE A 218 10.36 0.49 -18.97
N THR A 219 9.92 1.08 -17.87
CA THR A 219 10.32 0.67 -16.51
C THR A 219 9.15 -0.07 -15.86
N PRO A 220 9.14 -1.41 -15.81
CA PRO A 220 8.08 -2.12 -15.12
C PRO A 220 8.24 -1.99 -13.59
N ILE A 221 7.15 -1.67 -12.90
CA ILE A 221 7.09 -1.59 -11.44
C ILE A 221 6.12 -2.64 -10.94
N VAL A 222 6.65 -3.60 -10.19
CA VAL A 222 5.90 -4.80 -9.77
C VAL A 222 5.14 -4.53 -8.48
N CYS A 223 3.84 -4.76 -8.51
CA CYS A 223 2.95 -4.67 -7.36
C CYS A 223 2.46 -6.07 -6.98
N HIS A 224 2.79 -6.54 -5.77
CA HIS A 224 2.40 -7.87 -5.31
C HIS A 224 0.89 -7.92 -5.02
N ALA A 225 0.15 -8.76 -5.74
CA ALA A 225 -1.31 -8.89 -5.70
C ALA A 225 -1.81 -9.66 -4.45
N GLN A 226 -1.50 -9.09 -3.28
CA GLN A 226 -1.83 -9.58 -1.94
C GLN A 226 -2.78 -8.61 -1.21
N GLY A 227 -3.56 -7.83 -1.96
CA GLY A 227 -4.46 -6.82 -1.41
C GLY A 227 -3.76 -5.48 -1.16
N LYS A 228 -2.68 -5.45 -0.38
CA LYS A 228 -1.96 -4.19 -0.09
C LYS A 228 -1.17 -3.67 -1.27
N GLY A 229 -0.49 -4.54 -2.01
CA GLY A 229 0.22 -4.13 -3.22
C GLY A 229 -0.74 -3.69 -4.33
N ASP A 230 -1.89 -4.35 -4.47
CA ASP A 230 -2.98 -3.91 -5.34
C ASP A 230 -3.47 -2.50 -4.96
N LYS A 231 -3.77 -2.26 -3.68
CA LYS A 231 -4.26 -0.96 -3.21
C LYS A 231 -3.22 0.15 -3.43
N ALA A 232 -1.95 -0.14 -3.15
CA ALA A 232 -0.86 0.78 -3.42
C ALA A 232 -0.72 1.08 -4.93
N MET A 233 -0.91 0.08 -5.79
CA MET A 233 -0.94 0.27 -7.24
C MET A 233 -2.06 1.23 -7.66
N GLU A 234 -3.28 1.07 -7.15
CA GLU A 234 -4.39 2.00 -7.42
C GLU A 234 -4.09 3.43 -6.97
N GLU A 235 -3.52 3.61 -5.78
CA GLU A 235 -3.13 4.92 -5.24
C GLU A 235 -2.05 5.58 -6.11
N MET A 236 -1.02 4.82 -6.51
CA MET A 236 0.06 5.30 -7.38
C MET A 236 -0.40 5.60 -8.81
N ILE A 237 -1.38 4.85 -9.35
CA ILE A 237 -2.03 5.19 -10.63
C ILE A 237 -2.71 6.55 -10.53
N ARG A 238 -3.50 6.80 -9.48
CA ARG A 238 -4.15 8.11 -9.27
C ARG A 238 -3.15 9.25 -9.06
N ALA A 239 -2.01 8.95 -8.47
CA ALA A 239 -0.90 9.88 -8.31
C ALA A 239 -0.15 10.18 -9.62
N GLY A 240 -0.48 9.51 -10.73
CA GLY A 240 0.19 9.70 -12.02
C GLY A 240 1.58 9.04 -12.10
N ALA A 241 1.88 8.06 -11.24
CA ALA A 241 3.18 7.40 -11.23
C ALA A 241 3.40 6.46 -12.44
N PHE A 242 2.33 6.07 -13.14
CA PHE A 242 2.38 5.09 -14.22
C PHE A 242 1.75 5.65 -15.51
N HIS A 243 2.29 5.19 -16.64
CA HIS A 243 1.80 5.52 -17.98
C HIS A 243 0.98 4.38 -18.59
N GLY A 244 0.84 3.26 -17.89
CA GLY A 244 0.06 2.10 -18.31
C GLY A 244 0.11 1.00 -17.25
N VAL A 245 -0.76 0.01 -17.39
CA VAL A 245 -0.87 -1.13 -16.47
C VAL A 245 -0.96 -2.43 -17.24
N VAL A 246 -0.14 -3.40 -16.85
CA VAL A 246 -0.25 -4.82 -17.20
C VAL A 246 -0.71 -5.57 -15.97
N ASP A 247 -2.02 -5.73 -15.84
CA ASP A 247 -2.67 -6.25 -14.65
C ASP A 247 -3.09 -7.70 -14.85
N ILE A 248 -2.13 -8.61 -14.72
CA ILE A 248 -2.31 -10.05 -14.95
C ILE A 248 -3.07 -10.71 -13.79
N CYS A 249 -2.90 -10.18 -12.56
CA CYS A 249 -3.36 -10.75 -11.31
C CYS A 249 -4.47 -9.90 -10.67
N ILE A 250 -5.71 -10.09 -11.12
CA ILE A 250 -6.88 -9.32 -10.66
C ILE A 250 -7.72 -10.03 -9.59
N GLY A 251 -7.21 -11.10 -9.00
CA GLY A 251 -7.88 -11.88 -7.94
C GLY A 251 -8.36 -11.05 -6.73
N GLY A 252 -7.81 -9.86 -6.50
CA GLY A 252 -8.28 -8.95 -5.45
C GLY A 252 -9.78 -8.61 -5.52
N ILE A 253 -10.40 -8.70 -6.70
CA ILE A 253 -11.86 -8.56 -6.88
C ILE A 253 -12.61 -9.65 -6.12
N MET A 254 -12.20 -10.92 -6.30
CA MET A 254 -12.80 -12.06 -5.60
C MET A 254 -12.59 -11.94 -4.09
N GLU A 255 -11.39 -11.57 -3.69
CA GLU A 255 -11.01 -11.43 -2.28
C GLU A 255 -11.85 -10.37 -1.58
N ASN A 256 -12.15 -9.23 -2.23
CA ASN A 256 -13.04 -8.21 -1.69
C ASN A 256 -14.51 -8.66 -1.57
N LEU A 257 -15.02 -9.30 -2.62
CA LEU A 257 -16.41 -9.78 -2.69
C LEU A 257 -16.68 -10.85 -1.62
N PHE A 258 -15.74 -11.77 -1.42
CA PHE A 258 -15.94 -12.95 -0.58
C PHE A 258 -15.11 -12.95 0.71
N LYS A 259 -14.52 -11.80 1.08
CA LYS A 259 -13.79 -11.60 2.36
C LYS A 259 -12.57 -12.51 2.52
N GLY A 260 -11.84 -12.66 1.42
CA GLY A 260 -10.56 -13.34 1.40
C GLY A 260 -9.43 -12.50 2.02
N ASN A 261 -8.29 -13.14 2.28
CA ASN A 261 -7.15 -12.55 2.98
C ASN A 261 -6.43 -11.47 2.15
N ARG A 262 -6.58 -11.46 0.83
CA ARG A 262 -5.88 -10.53 -0.08
C ARG A 262 -6.80 -9.41 -0.57
N ASP A 263 -7.70 -8.95 0.29
CA ASP A 263 -8.68 -7.90 -0.02
C ASP A 263 -8.01 -6.52 -0.22
N PRO A 264 -8.04 -5.94 -1.44
CA PRO A 264 -7.54 -4.59 -1.72
C PRO A 264 -8.53 -3.47 -1.38
N GLY A 265 -9.78 -3.81 -1.08
CA GLY A 265 -10.91 -2.89 -0.96
C GLY A 265 -11.75 -2.81 -2.24
N PRO A 266 -12.89 -2.09 -2.18
CA PRO A 266 -13.88 -2.05 -3.26
C PRO A 266 -13.39 -1.34 -4.53
N GLU A 267 -12.34 -0.53 -4.44
CA GLU A 267 -11.86 0.34 -5.52
C GLU A 267 -10.91 -0.36 -6.53
N ARG A 268 -10.67 -1.67 -6.40
CA ARG A 268 -9.76 -2.39 -7.29
C ARG A 268 -10.15 -2.21 -8.79
N LEU A 269 -9.20 -1.98 -9.68
CA LEU A 269 -9.36 -1.64 -11.10
C LEU A 269 -9.92 -0.24 -11.39
N MET A 270 -10.35 0.54 -10.39
CA MET A 270 -10.97 1.83 -10.64
C MET A 270 -9.96 2.90 -11.06
N ALA A 271 -8.74 2.90 -10.54
CA ALA A 271 -7.80 3.98 -10.80
C ALA A 271 -7.44 4.07 -12.29
N ALA A 272 -7.16 2.94 -12.95
CA ALA A 272 -6.87 2.92 -14.38
C ALA A 272 -8.09 3.32 -15.22
N VAL A 273 -9.28 2.85 -14.83
CA VAL A 273 -10.57 3.23 -15.44
C VAL A 273 -10.81 4.74 -15.38
N GLU A 274 -10.53 5.37 -14.24
CA GLU A 274 -10.77 6.79 -13.96
C GLU A 274 -9.73 7.72 -14.59
N THR A 275 -8.46 7.32 -14.57
CA THR A 275 -7.33 8.10 -15.10
C THR A 275 -7.15 7.91 -16.61
N GLY A 276 -7.63 6.78 -17.15
CA GLY A 276 -7.61 6.50 -18.58
C GLY A 276 -6.26 6.03 -19.11
N ILE A 277 -5.35 5.55 -18.26
CA ILE A 277 -4.10 4.96 -18.72
C ILE A 277 -4.35 3.62 -19.44
N PRO A 278 -3.57 3.27 -20.48
CA PRO A 278 -3.69 2.00 -21.18
C PRO A 278 -3.59 0.80 -20.23
N MET A 279 -4.53 -0.14 -20.34
CA MET A 279 -4.64 -1.27 -19.41
C MET A 279 -4.84 -2.60 -20.15
N VAL A 280 -3.97 -3.57 -19.87
CA VAL A 280 -4.18 -4.98 -20.27
C VAL A 280 -4.47 -5.81 -19.02
N LEU A 281 -5.54 -6.59 -19.07
CA LEU A 281 -6.00 -7.43 -17.96
C LEU A 281 -5.89 -8.91 -18.28
N ALA A 282 -5.65 -9.73 -17.27
CA ALA A 282 -5.81 -11.19 -17.34
C ALA A 282 -6.45 -11.73 -16.06
N PRO A 283 -7.01 -12.96 -16.05
CA PRO A 283 -7.88 -13.42 -14.97
C PRO A 283 -7.13 -14.07 -13.79
N CYS A 284 -5.80 -13.97 -13.68
CA CYS A 284 -5.08 -14.74 -12.66
C CYS A 284 -5.55 -14.37 -11.24
N GLY A 285 -5.84 -15.42 -10.45
CA GLY A 285 -6.32 -15.28 -9.09
C GLY A 285 -7.83 -15.08 -8.97
N LEU A 286 -8.58 -14.95 -10.08
CA LEU A 286 -10.04 -15.06 -10.04
C LEU A 286 -10.49 -16.50 -9.77
N ASP A 287 -9.62 -17.47 -10.01
CA ASP A 287 -9.85 -18.90 -9.84
C ASP A 287 -9.75 -19.37 -8.38
N ILE A 288 -9.27 -18.52 -7.47
CA ILE A 288 -8.98 -18.89 -6.08
C ILE A 288 -9.32 -17.79 -5.06
N LEU A 289 -9.67 -18.22 -3.85
CA LEU A 289 -9.87 -17.39 -2.66
C LEU A 289 -8.90 -17.79 -1.55
N SER A 290 -8.21 -16.82 -0.96
CA SER A 290 -7.26 -17.06 0.12
C SER A 290 -7.94 -17.05 1.50
N TYR A 291 -7.97 -18.21 2.18
CA TYR A 291 -8.58 -18.38 3.52
C TYR A 291 -7.67 -19.03 4.56
N GLY A 292 -6.36 -19.16 4.29
CA GLY A 292 -5.42 -19.68 5.28
C GLY A 292 -5.46 -18.88 6.60
N GLY A 293 -5.28 -19.55 7.73
CA GLY A 293 -5.37 -18.95 9.06
C GLY A 293 -6.76 -18.50 9.51
N ARG A 294 -7.82 -18.81 8.75
CA ARG A 294 -9.22 -18.42 9.03
C ARG A 294 -10.13 -19.65 9.21
N PRO A 295 -10.20 -20.23 10.43
CA PRO A 295 -11.00 -21.43 10.67
C PRO A 295 -12.47 -21.27 10.29
N ASP A 296 -13.03 -20.06 10.51
CA ASP A 296 -14.41 -19.71 10.16
C ASP A 296 -14.69 -19.79 8.65
N MET A 297 -13.72 -19.40 7.82
CA MET A 297 -13.85 -19.43 6.37
C MET A 297 -13.52 -20.81 5.79
N LEU A 298 -12.52 -21.49 6.36
CA LEU A 298 -12.14 -22.85 5.96
C LEU A 298 -13.27 -23.85 6.24
N GLU A 299 -13.98 -23.72 7.37
CA GLU A 299 -15.14 -24.57 7.66
C GLU A 299 -16.28 -24.34 6.65
N LYS A 300 -16.59 -23.08 6.34
CA LYS A 300 -17.61 -22.73 5.32
C LYS A 300 -17.29 -23.23 3.93
N THR A 301 -16.02 -23.51 3.64
CA THR A 301 -15.54 -23.90 2.31
C THR A 301 -14.89 -25.28 2.29
N ARG A 302 -15.10 -26.09 3.33
CA ARG A 302 -14.50 -27.42 3.50
C ARG A 302 -14.84 -28.41 2.38
N ASP A 303 -16.01 -28.24 1.75
CA ASP A 303 -16.50 -29.12 0.68
C ASP A 303 -16.04 -28.67 -0.72
N ARG A 304 -15.29 -27.57 -0.82
CA ARG A 304 -14.72 -27.06 -2.07
C ARG A 304 -13.30 -27.57 -2.26
N THR A 305 -12.84 -27.66 -3.51
CA THR A 305 -11.45 -27.99 -3.79
C THR A 305 -10.51 -26.95 -3.19
N GLN A 306 -9.49 -27.42 -2.47
CA GLN A 306 -8.48 -26.56 -1.85
C GLN A 306 -7.07 -26.93 -2.31
N TYR A 307 -6.22 -25.93 -2.41
CA TYR A 307 -4.78 -26.07 -2.50
C TYR A 307 -4.14 -25.54 -1.22
N VAL A 308 -3.49 -26.44 -0.48
CA VAL A 308 -2.89 -26.15 0.82
C VAL A 308 -1.37 -26.08 0.66
N GLN A 309 -0.80 -24.89 0.84
CA GLN A 309 0.66 -24.71 0.91
C GLN A 309 1.15 -24.87 2.36
N ASP A 310 0.45 -24.23 3.29
CA ASP A 310 0.62 -24.35 4.74
C ASP A 310 -0.61 -23.79 5.49
N ALA A 311 -0.55 -23.73 6.81
CA ALA A 311 -1.65 -23.29 7.67
C ALA A 311 -2.11 -21.84 7.40
N LEU A 312 -1.22 -20.94 6.96
CA LEU A 312 -1.54 -19.54 6.64
C LEU A 312 -1.84 -19.33 5.15
N ARG A 313 -1.55 -20.32 4.30
CA ARG A 313 -1.71 -20.25 2.85
C ARG A 313 -2.55 -21.43 2.34
N VAL A 314 -3.86 -21.23 2.37
CA VAL A 314 -4.87 -22.13 1.79
C VAL A 314 -5.66 -21.37 0.73
N GLN A 315 -5.69 -21.91 -0.48
CA GLN A 315 -6.42 -21.39 -1.63
C GLN A 315 -7.63 -22.27 -1.92
N VAL A 316 -8.80 -21.67 -2.04
CA VAL A 316 -10.07 -22.37 -2.29
C VAL A 316 -10.55 -22.05 -3.70
N ARG A 317 -10.84 -23.07 -4.51
CA ARG A 317 -11.35 -22.89 -5.88
C ARG A 317 -12.67 -22.14 -5.88
N THR A 318 -12.74 -21.03 -6.61
CA THR A 318 -13.94 -20.22 -6.86
C THR A 318 -15.02 -21.00 -7.60
N THR A 319 -16.29 -20.66 -7.35
CA THR A 319 -17.42 -21.28 -8.05
C THR A 319 -17.82 -20.47 -9.28
N ALA A 320 -18.57 -21.08 -10.20
CA ALA A 320 -19.13 -20.39 -11.37
C ALA A 320 -20.00 -19.18 -10.98
N ASP A 321 -20.77 -19.26 -9.88
CA ASP A 321 -21.62 -18.16 -9.42
C ASP A 321 -20.82 -17.00 -8.81
N GLU A 322 -19.74 -17.32 -8.10
CA GLU A 322 -18.82 -16.31 -7.58
C GLU A 322 -18.08 -15.60 -8.73
N LEU A 323 -17.66 -16.36 -9.74
CA LEU A 323 -17.06 -15.82 -10.95
C LEU A 323 -18.02 -14.94 -11.76
N ARG A 324 -19.30 -15.30 -11.89
CA ARG A 324 -20.31 -14.43 -12.53
C ARG A 324 -20.46 -13.08 -11.80
N GLN A 325 -20.42 -13.09 -10.47
CA GLN A 325 -20.45 -11.85 -9.68
C GLN A 325 -19.22 -10.99 -9.91
N ALA A 326 -18.03 -11.59 -10.01
CA ALA A 326 -16.82 -10.85 -10.38
C ALA A 326 -16.89 -10.30 -11.81
N ALA A 327 -17.44 -11.06 -12.75
CA ALA A 327 -17.65 -10.60 -14.13
C ALA A 327 -18.58 -9.38 -14.18
N ASP A 328 -19.66 -9.35 -13.38
CA ASP A 328 -20.55 -8.18 -13.27
C ASP A 328 -19.80 -6.94 -12.78
N VAL A 329 -18.99 -7.09 -11.73
CA VAL A 329 -18.17 -5.99 -11.19
C VAL A 329 -17.14 -5.51 -12.20
N ILE A 330 -16.42 -6.41 -12.86
CA ILE A 330 -15.39 -6.06 -13.83
C ILE A 330 -16.03 -5.38 -15.05
N ALA A 331 -17.15 -5.89 -15.57
CA ALA A 331 -17.84 -5.30 -16.71
C ALA A 331 -18.33 -3.88 -16.42
N ASP A 332 -18.93 -3.63 -15.24
CA ASP A 332 -19.34 -2.28 -14.83
C ASP A 332 -18.17 -1.29 -14.90
N ARG A 333 -17.01 -1.69 -14.36
CA ARG A 333 -15.80 -0.86 -14.31
C ARG A 333 -15.24 -0.60 -15.71
N LEU A 334 -15.12 -1.63 -16.53
CA LEU A 334 -14.57 -1.52 -17.88
C LEU A 334 -15.48 -0.70 -18.81
N ASN A 335 -16.80 -0.79 -18.65
CA ASN A 335 -17.76 0.06 -19.37
C ASN A 335 -17.61 1.55 -19.02
N ARG A 336 -17.01 1.88 -17.87
CA ARG A 336 -16.74 3.24 -17.41
C ARG A 336 -15.34 3.72 -17.76
N SER A 337 -14.50 2.88 -18.39
CA SER A 337 -13.11 3.22 -18.70
C SER A 337 -13.01 4.42 -19.62
N ARG A 338 -12.20 5.40 -19.22
CA ARG A 338 -11.84 6.56 -20.05
C ARG A 338 -10.69 6.27 -21.01
N GLY A 339 -9.92 5.21 -20.72
CA GLY A 339 -8.75 4.80 -21.49
C GLY A 339 -8.97 3.52 -22.28
N PRO A 340 -8.04 3.19 -23.19
CA PRO A 340 -8.07 1.94 -23.92
C PRO A 340 -7.73 0.76 -23.00
N TRP A 341 -8.53 -0.30 -23.10
CA TRP A 341 -8.29 -1.54 -22.38
C TRP A 341 -8.46 -2.77 -23.27
N SER A 342 -7.88 -3.88 -22.84
CA SER A 342 -8.14 -5.23 -23.37
C SER A 342 -8.06 -6.26 -22.26
N PHE A 343 -8.93 -7.28 -22.34
CA PHE A 343 -8.97 -8.38 -21.37
C PHE A 343 -8.57 -9.66 -22.07
N LEU A 344 -7.48 -10.27 -21.64
CA LEU A 344 -6.93 -11.50 -22.23
C LEU A 344 -7.43 -12.72 -21.46
N ILE A 345 -8.08 -13.65 -22.16
CA ILE A 345 -8.59 -14.90 -21.60
C ILE A 345 -7.72 -16.06 -22.09
N PRO A 346 -6.81 -16.60 -21.26
CA PRO A 346 -6.08 -17.81 -21.58
C PRO A 346 -6.99 -19.03 -21.49
N LEU A 347 -7.21 -19.70 -22.62
CA LEU A 347 -8.14 -20.83 -22.74
C LEU A 347 -7.65 -22.12 -22.08
N LYS A 348 -6.35 -22.22 -21.75
CA LYS A 348 -5.75 -23.43 -21.16
C LYS A 348 -5.51 -23.34 -19.66
N GLY A 349 -5.92 -22.24 -19.00
CA GLY A 349 -5.78 -22.06 -17.56
C GLY A 349 -5.35 -20.66 -17.14
N TRP A 350 -5.81 -20.20 -15.98
CA TRP A 350 -5.65 -18.84 -15.44
C TRP A 350 -4.54 -18.70 -14.40
N SER A 351 -4.00 -19.81 -13.91
CA SER A 351 -2.95 -19.81 -12.90
C SER A 351 -2.11 -21.08 -13.01
N SER A 352 -0.97 -21.16 -12.33
CA SER A 352 -0.18 -22.40 -12.29
C SER A 352 -0.93 -23.57 -11.64
N LEU A 353 -2.01 -23.31 -10.90
CA LEU A 353 -2.86 -24.32 -10.26
C LEU A 353 -4.00 -24.78 -11.17
N ASP A 354 -4.51 -23.87 -12.00
CA ASP A 354 -5.60 -24.09 -12.94
C ASP A 354 -5.05 -24.65 -14.26
N LYS A 355 -4.75 -25.96 -14.25
CA LYS A 355 -4.22 -26.69 -15.40
C LYS A 355 -4.81 -28.08 -15.47
N GLU A 356 -5.08 -28.58 -16.67
CA GLU A 356 -5.58 -29.94 -16.89
C GLU A 356 -4.84 -30.98 -16.04
N GLY A 357 -5.61 -31.82 -15.33
CA GLY A 357 -5.11 -32.83 -14.39
C GLY A 357 -4.81 -32.32 -12.97
N ARG A 358 -4.97 -31.01 -12.70
CA ARG A 358 -4.86 -30.44 -11.34
C ARG A 358 -6.24 -30.27 -10.69
N PRO A 359 -6.34 -30.35 -9.34
CA PRO A 359 -7.62 -30.22 -8.65
C PRO A 359 -8.36 -28.89 -8.88
N ILE A 360 -7.63 -27.78 -9.03
CA ILE A 360 -8.21 -26.44 -9.19
C ILE A 360 -8.78 -26.22 -10.60
N PHE A 361 -8.40 -27.07 -11.57
CA PHE A 361 -8.83 -26.94 -12.96
C PHE A 361 -10.32 -27.14 -13.13
N ASP A 362 -11.02 -26.07 -13.54
CA ASP A 362 -12.46 -26.10 -13.78
C ASP A 362 -12.82 -25.17 -14.95
N PRO A 363 -12.67 -25.66 -16.19
CA PRO A 363 -12.95 -24.87 -17.39
C PRO A 363 -14.43 -24.50 -17.53
N VAL A 364 -15.35 -25.18 -16.81
CA VAL A 364 -16.78 -24.87 -16.84
C VAL A 364 -17.05 -23.61 -16.02
N ALA A 365 -16.44 -23.49 -14.83
CA ALA A 365 -16.51 -22.28 -14.02
C ALA A 365 -15.87 -21.09 -14.75
N ASP A 366 -14.72 -21.31 -15.40
CA ASP A 366 -14.02 -20.27 -16.16
C ASP A 366 -14.83 -19.80 -17.38
N ALA A 367 -15.44 -20.73 -18.12
CA ALA A 367 -16.32 -20.37 -19.23
C ALA A 367 -17.54 -19.56 -18.77
N ALA A 368 -18.07 -19.82 -17.57
CA ALA A 368 -19.17 -19.06 -17.00
C ALA A 368 -18.79 -17.59 -16.73
N PHE A 369 -17.55 -17.31 -16.29
CA PHE A 369 -17.02 -15.95 -16.18
C PHE A 369 -16.98 -15.27 -17.54
N VAL A 370 -16.37 -15.92 -18.53
CA VAL A 370 -16.12 -15.34 -19.87
C VAL A 370 -17.44 -15.00 -20.56
N ALA A 371 -18.40 -15.93 -20.52
CA ALA A 371 -19.74 -15.72 -21.06
C ALA A 371 -20.43 -14.52 -20.40
N ARG A 372 -20.38 -14.45 -19.06
CA ARG A 372 -21.00 -13.36 -18.30
C ARG A 372 -20.34 -12.00 -18.55
N LEU A 373 -19.00 -11.98 -18.61
CA LEU A 373 -18.24 -10.77 -18.89
C LEU A 373 -18.61 -10.20 -20.26
N LYS A 374 -18.61 -11.05 -21.30
CA LYS A 374 -18.99 -10.64 -22.66
C LYS A 374 -20.45 -10.19 -22.76
N GLU A 375 -21.37 -10.82 -22.04
CA GLU A 375 -22.78 -10.41 -21.97
C GLU A 375 -22.96 -8.98 -21.44
N LYS A 376 -22.10 -8.56 -20.49
CA LYS A 376 -22.24 -7.28 -19.77
C LYS A 376 -21.43 -6.13 -20.34
N LEU A 377 -20.43 -6.42 -21.16
CA LEU A 377 -19.59 -5.40 -21.77
C LEU A 377 -20.31 -4.70 -22.93
N ALA A 378 -20.17 -3.38 -22.99
CA ALA A 378 -20.61 -2.59 -24.13
C ALA A 378 -19.77 -2.88 -25.39
N ASP A 379 -18.51 -3.27 -25.20
CA ASP A 379 -17.57 -3.63 -26.27
C ASP A 379 -16.92 -5.01 -25.95
N PRO A 380 -17.62 -6.12 -26.25
CA PRO A 380 -17.13 -7.46 -25.96
C PRO A 380 -15.95 -7.89 -26.84
N GLU A 381 -15.67 -7.20 -27.96
CA GLU A 381 -14.55 -7.51 -28.86
C GLU A 381 -13.19 -7.21 -28.23
N ARG A 382 -13.17 -6.39 -27.17
CA ARG A 382 -11.97 -6.14 -26.35
C ARG A 382 -11.60 -7.31 -25.43
N VAL A 383 -12.45 -8.32 -25.33
CA VAL A 383 -12.13 -9.59 -24.66
C VAL A 383 -11.51 -10.54 -25.68
N LYS A 384 -10.20 -10.79 -25.55
CA LYS A 384 -9.43 -11.60 -26.47
C LYS A 384 -9.16 -12.97 -25.87
N GLU A 385 -9.75 -13.99 -26.46
CA GLU A 385 -9.44 -15.38 -26.13
C GLU A 385 -8.12 -15.79 -26.80
N VAL A 386 -7.21 -16.37 -26.03
CA VAL A 386 -5.90 -16.81 -26.50
C VAL A 386 -5.71 -18.28 -26.17
N ASP A 387 -5.30 -19.08 -27.15
CA ASP A 387 -5.10 -20.54 -27.02
C ASP A 387 -3.79 -20.88 -26.27
N LEU A 388 -3.62 -20.28 -25.10
CA LEU A 388 -2.44 -20.36 -24.26
C LEU A 388 -2.87 -20.60 -22.81
N HIS A 389 -1.93 -21.09 -22.01
CA HIS A 389 -2.06 -21.16 -20.56
C HIS A 389 -1.42 -19.90 -19.97
N LEU A 390 -2.05 -19.26 -18.98
CA LEU A 390 -1.56 -17.99 -18.41
C LEU A 390 -0.10 -18.09 -17.97
N TYR A 391 0.24 -19.15 -17.23
CA TYR A 391 1.57 -19.43 -16.70
C TYR A 391 2.61 -19.86 -17.77
N THR A 392 2.75 -19.10 -18.86
CA THR A 392 3.70 -19.36 -19.95
C THR A 392 4.35 -18.08 -20.46
N PRO A 393 5.61 -18.14 -20.96
CA PRO A 393 6.25 -16.99 -21.61
C PRO A 393 5.53 -16.53 -22.89
N GLU A 394 4.86 -17.43 -23.60
CA GLU A 394 4.07 -17.12 -24.79
C GLU A 394 2.87 -16.22 -24.45
N PHE A 395 2.19 -16.51 -23.33
CA PHE A 395 1.12 -15.64 -22.84
C PHE A 395 1.65 -14.26 -22.43
N ALA A 396 2.84 -14.21 -21.82
CA ALA A 396 3.52 -12.96 -21.49
C ALA A 396 3.82 -12.13 -22.74
N ARG A 397 4.33 -12.77 -23.81
CA ARG A 397 4.60 -12.10 -25.09
C ARG A 397 3.33 -11.50 -25.66
N PHE A 398 2.25 -12.27 -25.74
CA PHE A 398 0.95 -11.77 -26.21
C PHE A 398 0.46 -10.59 -25.37
N THR A 399 0.61 -10.68 -24.05
CA THR A 399 0.23 -9.63 -23.10
C THR A 399 0.99 -8.32 -23.36
N VAL A 400 2.31 -8.41 -23.52
CA VAL A 400 3.16 -7.23 -23.78
C VAL A 400 2.89 -6.66 -25.18
N ASP A 401 2.77 -7.50 -26.21
CA ASP A 401 2.46 -7.03 -27.57
C ASP A 401 1.11 -6.30 -27.62
N GLU A 402 0.12 -6.81 -26.88
CA GLU A 402 -1.18 -6.14 -26.75
C GLU A 402 -1.07 -4.83 -25.98
N PHE A 403 -0.30 -4.80 -24.89
CA PHE A 403 -0.05 -3.58 -24.13
C PHE A 403 0.60 -2.52 -25.02
N MET A 404 1.63 -2.89 -25.77
CA MET A 404 2.32 -2.01 -26.72
C MET A 404 1.37 -1.45 -27.78
N ARG A 405 0.47 -2.29 -28.30
CA ARG A 405 -0.57 -1.86 -29.25
C ARG A 405 -1.52 -0.83 -28.64
N LEU A 406 -2.00 -1.04 -27.42
CA LEU A 406 -2.86 -0.08 -26.72
C LEU A 406 -2.12 1.22 -26.39
N TYR A 407 -0.88 1.10 -25.91
CA TYR A 407 -0.05 2.24 -25.54
C TYR A 407 0.26 3.14 -26.74
N ALA A 408 0.66 2.56 -27.87
CA ALA A 408 0.89 3.30 -29.11
C ALA A 408 -0.39 3.99 -29.63
N GLY A 409 -1.55 3.33 -29.54
CA GLY A 409 -2.84 3.90 -29.93
C GLY A 409 -3.31 5.06 -29.03
N ALA A 410 -2.86 5.10 -27.78
CA ALA A 410 -3.20 6.14 -26.82
C ALA A 410 -2.44 7.46 -27.01
N HIS A 411 -1.49 7.53 -27.95
CA HIS A 411 -0.64 8.71 -28.22
C HIS A 411 0.09 9.26 -26.98
N VAL A 412 0.39 8.41 -25.99
CA VAL A 412 1.21 8.80 -24.83
C VAL A 412 2.67 8.90 -25.29
N PRO A 413 3.33 10.07 -25.21
CA PRO A 413 4.71 10.20 -25.67
C PRO A 413 5.66 9.35 -24.82
N LEU A 414 6.51 8.55 -25.47
CA LEU A 414 7.59 7.79 -24.83
C LEU A 414 8.61 8.66 -24.08
N THR A 415 8.60 9.98 -24.32
CA THR A 415 9.48 10.98 -23.72
C THR A 415 8.82 11.77 -22.59
N THR A 416 7.63 11.37 -22.12
CA THR A 416 7.02 12.02 -20.95
C THR A 416 7.83 11.59 -19.74
N PRO A 417 8.60 12.49 -19.10
CA PRO A 417 9.23 12.16 -17.83
C PRO A 417 8.09 11.78 -16.89
N SER A 418 8.23 10.69 -16.14
CA SER A 418 7.35 10.52 -14.99
C SER A 418 7.52 11.78 -14.14
N THR A 419 6.42 12.50 -13.87
CA THR A 419 6.42 13.45 -12.76
C THR A 419 6.96 12.69 -11.56
N SER A 420 7.86 13.31 -10.82
CA SER A 420 8.29 12.77 -9.53
C SER A 420 7.06 12.23 -8.84
N VAL A 421 7.16 11.02 -8.28
CA VAL A 421 6.14 10.52 -7.35
C VAL A 421 6.19 11.47 -6.15
N GLU A 422 5.60 12.66 -6.28
CA GLU A 422 5.00 13.38 -5.17
C GLU A 422 3.90 12.43 -4.73
N ALA A 423 4.32 11.44 -3.92
CA ALA A 423 3.46 10.38 -3.46
C ALA A 423 2.20 11.03 -2.93
N ALA A 424 1.05 10.60 -3.47
CA ALA A 424 -0.27 11.14 -3.17
C ALA A 424 -0.38 11.50 -1.67
N HIS A 425 -0.72 12.77 -1.41
CA HIS A 425 -0.94 13.32 -0.08
C HIS A 425 -2.18 12.74 0.61
#